data_AF-A0A0N8RWK7-F1
#
_entry.id   AF-A0A0N8RWK7-F1
#
_cell.length_a   1.000
_cell.length_b   1.000
_cell.length_c   1.000
_cell.angle_alpha   90.00
_cell.angle_beta   90.00
_cell.angle_gamma   90.00
#
_symmetry.space_group_name_H-M   'P 1'
#
loop_
_entity.id
_entity.type
_entity.pdbx_description
1 polymer ?
#
loop_
_entity_poly.entity_id
_entity_poly.type
_entity_poly.pdbx_seq_one_letter_code
_entity_poly.pdbx_strand_id
1 'polypeptide(L)'
;MRFPSGFSSPATGSRTLIKSALKALCALAIAASLSACISAPVPLTPKTAEQLRQQPPVRFLLSFDDGPSASTFYNPSITVLDSLADNPLQPNIKAVFFVQTGATGAGNSDQGRAIMHSQHEEGHLLGFHTATPHHTNHRSLTDEELEQSLTQGCAIIASITGVPTTLLRPPFWNYDKRTFSAYQRHDLHVLLTDLSANDGKIWGYNFSLRRRSNMVSQLSQVRERIAAGELPAVDGVIPVVVTFHDLNRYTARHAQEYLQILVDSAHQTGVRLADKPFYDDSAQLQRSALPWRARSRTRGSLYGYPAHGTGSGTTTLTDARSDQGVLTHVAALNNHRQMLALTDQTTDIAQRVAIHHQQIGYRTGADATQFTLALEYLRRNTCCTA
;
A
#
# COMPACT_ATOMS: atom_id res chain seq x y z
N MET A 1 5.92 -60.24 54.26
CA MET A 1 5.51 -59.00 54.99
C MET A 1 5.31 -57.87 53.98
N ARG A 2 4.40 -56.92 54.26
CA ARG A 2 4.04 -55.72 53.48
C ARG A 2 3.19 -55.89 52.18
N PHE A 3 1.88 -55.68 52.34
CA PHE A 3 1.05 -54.77 51.51
C PHE A 3 1.06 -53.36 52.17
N PRO A 4 0.39 -52.29 51.66
CA PRO A 4 -0.24 -52.03 50.34
C PRO A 4 0.64 -50.99 49.54
N SER A 5 0.23 -50.14 48.58
CA SER A 5 -1.05 -49.71 47.94
C SER A 5 -0.80 -49.37 46.44
N GLY A 6 -1.58 -48.62 45.64
CA GLY A 6 -2.72 -47.72 45.86
C GLY A 6 -3.32 -47.17 44.53
N PHE A 7 -4.49 -46.54 44.62
CA PHE A 7 -5.38 -46.10 43.53
C PHE A 7 -4.74 -45.33 42.36
N SER A 8 -5.07 -45.72 41.12
CA SER A 8 -4.93 -44.88 39.91
C SER A 8 -6.21 -44.06 39.67
N SER A 9 -6.09 -42.73 39.67
CA SER A 9 -7.22 -41.80 39.52
C SER A 9 -7.57 -41.53 38.05
N PRO A 10 -8.85 -41.47 37.64
CA PRO A 10 -9.26 -41.30 36.24
C PRO A 10 -9.16 -39.85 35.70
N ALA A 11 -8.65 -38.90 36.49
CA ALA A 11 -8.71 -37.46 36.20
C ALA A 11 -7.85 -36.98 35.00
N THR A 12 -6.97 -37.82 34.46
CA THR A 12 -6.00 -37.46 33.40
C THR A 12 -6.62 -37.32 32.01
N GLY A 13 -7.62 -38.13 31.66
CA GLY A 13 -8.25 -38.12 30.33
C GLY A 13 -9.02 -36.81 30.06
N SER A 14 -9.93 -36.45 30.98
CA SER A 14 -10.76 -35.24 30.86
C SER A 14 -9.94 -33.95 30.77
N ARG A 15 -8.88 -33.82 31.60
CA ARG A 15 -7.96 -32.66 31.55
C ARG A 15 -7.21 -32.51 30.23
N THR A 16 -7.05 -33.58 29.47
CA THR A 16 -6.35 -33.57 28.18
C THR A 16 -7.30 -33.15 27.05
N LEU A 17 -8.53 -33.67 27.06
CA LEU A 17 -9.59 -33.28 26.12
C LEU A 17 -9.95 -31.79 26.25
N ILE A 18 -10.10 -31.27 27.47
CA ILE A 18 -10.39 -29.85 27.72
C ILE A 18 -9.29 -28.94 27.16
N LYS A 19 -8.01 -29.32 27.30
CA LYS A 19 -6.87 -28.58 26.74
C LYS A 19 -6.86 -28.59 25.20
N SER A 20 -7.22 -29.70 24.58
CA SER A 20 -7.32 -29.79 23.11
C SER A 20 -8.50 -28.98 22.57
N ALA A 21 -9.66 -29.03 23.23
CA ALA A 21 -10.83 -28.23 22.88
C ALA A 21 -10.54 -26.72 23.03
N LEU A 22 -9.88 -26.30 24.11
CA LEU A 22 -9.52 -24.90 24.31
C LEU A 22 -8.51 -24.40 23.26
N LYS A 23 -7.52 -25.23 22.87
CA LYS A 23 -6.60 -24.92 21.77
C LYS A 23 -7.33 -24.77 20.43
N ALA A 24 -8.28 -25.66 20.13
CA ALA A 24 -9.10 -25.57 18.93
C ALA A 24 -9.96 -24.29 18.94
N LEU A 25 -10.58 -23.94 20.07
CA LEU A 25 -11.34 -22.70 20.23
C LEU A 25 -10.46 -21.45 20.04
N CYS A 26 -9.25 -21.42 20.61
CA CYS A 26 -8.30 -20.33 20.41
C CYS A 26 -7.85 -20.23 18.94
N ALA A 27 -7.59 -21.36 18.27
CA ALA A 27 -7.25 -21.36 16.84
C ALA A 27 -8.41 -20.85 15.97
N LEU A 28 -9.66 -21.24 16.27
CA LEU A 28 -10.87 -20.72 15.61
C LEU A 28 -11.10 -19.23 15.91
N ALA A 29 -10.85 -18.77 17.14
CA ALA A 29 -10.97 -17.35 17.51
C ALA A 29 -9.91 -16.49 16.82
N ILE A 30 -8.68 -16.98 16.68
CA ILE A 30 -7.60 -16.33 15.93
C ILE A 30 -7.91 -16.35 14.42
N ALA A 31 -8.42 -17.45 13.87
CA ALA A 31 -8.85 -17.50 12.46
C ALA A 31 -10.02 -16.54 12.18
N ALA A 32 -10.98 -16.43 13.11
CA ALA A 32 -12.11 -15.52 13.00
C ALA A 32 -11.66 -14.04 13.12
N SER A 33 -10.77 -13.71 14.05
CA SER A 33 -10.25 -12.33 14.20
C SER A 33 -9.37 -11.90 13.04
N LEU A 34 -8.57 -12.81 12.46
CA LEU A 34 -7.82 -12.55 11.22
C LEU A 34 -8.71 -12.41 9.98
N SER A 35 -9.92 -13.00 10.00
CA SER A 35 -10.91 -12.82 8.92
C SER A 35 -11.73 -11.53 9.08
N ALA A 36 -11.80 -10.95 10.29
CA ALA A 36 -12.59 -9.75 10.60
C ALA A 36 -12.02 -8.44 10.02
N CYS A 37 -10.81 -8.44 9.46
CA CYS A 37 -10.19 -7.26 8.82
C CYS A 37 -10.61 -7.04 7.36
N ILE A 38 -11.66 -7.73 6.88
CA ILE A 38 -12.17 -7.62 5.51
C ILE A 38 -13.42 -6.75 5.49
N SER A 39 -13.28 -5.48 5.10
CA SER A 39 -14.46 -4.70 4.71
C SER A 39 -15.03 -5.25 3.42
N ALA A 40 -16.22 -5.86 3.54
CA ALA A 40 -17.06 -6.23 2.41
C ALA A 40 -17.24 -5.02 1.47
N PRO A 41 -17.29 -5.22 0.14
CA PRO A 41 -17.51 -4.12 -0.79
C PRO A 41 -18.79 -3.35 -0.47
N VAL A 42 -18.74 -2.02 -0.57
CA VAL A 42 -19.90 -1.16 -0.35
C VAL A 42 -20.95 -1.49 -1.43
N PRO A 43 -22.21 -1.81 -1.07
CA PRO A 43 -23.26 -2.05 -2.05
C PRO A 43 -23.56 -0.80 -2.89
N LEU A 44 -23.79 -0.97 -4.20
CA LEU A 44 -24.20 0.14 -5.06
C LEU A 44 -25.67 0.48 -4.79
N THR A 45 -25.93 1.64 -4.20
CA THR A 45 -27.31 2.11 -3.97
C THR A 45 -27.90 2.76 -5.22
N PRO A 46 -29.23 2.77 -5.42
CA PRO A 46 -29.87 3.50 -6.53
C PRO A 46 -29.54 5.00 -6.53
N LYS A 47 -29.39 5.60 -5.34
CA LYS A 47 -28.99 7.01 -5.19
C LYS A 47 -27.55 7.23 -5.69
N THR A 48 -26.60 6.41 -5.24
CA THR A 48 -25.22 6.43 -5.73
C THR A 48 -25.20 6.25 -7.25
N ALA A 49 -25.98 5.31 -7.79
CA ALA A 49 -26.05 5.04 -9.23
C ALA A 49 -26.56 6.25 -10.05
N GLU A 50 -27.51 7.03 -9.53
CA GLU A 50 -27.92 8.31 -10.14
C GLU A 50 -26.80 9.35 -10.06
N GLN A 51 -26.21 9.54 -8.87
CA GLN A 51 -25.12 10.51 -8.70
C GLN A 51 -23.93 10.20 -9.62
N LEU A 52 -23.59 8.92 -9.82
CA LEU A 52 -22.56 8.47 -10.76
C LEU A 52 -22.88 8.76 -12.23
N ARG A 53 -24.15 8.93 -12.64
CA ARG A 53 -24.50 9.35 -14.02
C ARG A 53 -24.07 10.78 -14.31
N GLN A 54 -24.07 11.64 -13.29
CA GLN A 54 -23.75 13.07 -13.40
C GLN A 54 -22.24 13.37 -13.33
N GLN A 55 -21.41 12.37 -12.99
CA GLN A 55 -19.96 12.51 -12.89
C GLN A 55 -19.27 12.15 -14.23
N PRO A 56 -18.07 12.70 -14.52
CA PRO A 56 -17.26 12.21 -15.63
C PRO A 56 -16.78 10.77 -15.40
N PRO A 57 -16.50 10.00 -16.47
CA PRO A 57 -16.02 8.63 -16.35
C PRO A 57 -14.58 8.57 -15.80
N VAL A 58 -14.22 7.44 -15.20
CA VAL A 58 -12.89 7.19 -14.62
C VAL A 58 -11.88 6.80 -15.69
N ARG A 59 -10.66 7.32 -15.57
CA ARG A 59 -9.45 6.79 -16.21
C ARG A 59 -8.41 6.46 -15.15
N PHE A 60 -7.86 5.25 -15.18
CA PHE A 60 -6.84 4.81 -14.24
C PHE A 60 -5.50 5.45 -14.54
N LEU A 61 -4.95 6.14 -13.54
CA LEU A 61 -3.59 6.66 -13.54
C LEU A 61 -2.70 5.62 -12.86
N LEU A 62 -1.98 4.82 -13.67
CA LEU A 62 -1.08 3.80 -13.17
C LEU A 62 0.19 4.43 -12.60
N SER A 63 0.63 3.93 -11.45
CA SER A 63 1.89 4.34 -10.84
C SER A 63 2.61 3.17 -10.17
N PHE A 64 3.94 3.21 -10.22
CA PHE A 64 4.82 2.17 -9.70
C PHE A 64 5.84 2.78 -8.75
N ASP A 65 5.94 2.21 -7.55
CA ASP A 65 6.87 2.65 -6.51
C ASP A 65 8.10 1.71 -6.43
N ASP A 66 9.15 2.23 -5.81
CA ASP A 66 10.43 1.58 -5.45
C ASP A 66 11.46 1.34 -6.56
N GLY A 67 11.05 1.27 -7.82
CA GLY A 67 11.96 0.93 -8.94
C GLY A 67 12.93 2.02 -9.41
N PRO A 68 13.56 1.79 -10.59
CA PRO A 68 13.57 0.51 -11.32
C PRO A 68 14.50 -0.51 -10.65
N SER A 69 14.40 -1.80 -10.98
CA SER A 69 15.30 -2.83 -10.44
C SER A 69 16.70 -2.77 -11.06
N ALA A 70 17.75 -2.86 -10.24
CA ALA A 70 19.14 -3.00 -10.71
C ALA A 70 19.49 -4.40 -11.24
N SER A 71 18.54 -5.36 -11.23
CA SER A 71 18.84 -6.76 -11.58
C SER A 71 19.00 -6.97 -13.08
N THR A 72 20.12 -7.55 -13.53
CA THR A 72 20.37 -7.88 -14.94
C THR A 72 19.73 -9.19 -15.39
N PHE A 73 19.01 -9.89 -14.51
CA PHE A 73 18.42 -11.22 -14.76
C PHE A 73 16.93 -11.25 -14.38
N TYR A 74 16.06 -11.46 -15.37
CA TYR A 74 14.60 -11.32 -15.27
C TYR A 74 14.20 -10.05 -14.49
N ASN A 75 14.53 -8.89 -15.09
CA ASN A 75 14.29 -7.59 -14.49
C ASN A 75 12.78 -7.29 -14.45
N PRO A 76 12.18 -7.12 -13.26
CA PRO A 76 10.74 -6.93 -13.15
C PRO A 76 10.27 -5.57 -13.69
N SER A 77 11.09 -4.52 -13.61
CA SER A 77 10.76 -3.19 -14.16
C SER A 77 10.67 -3.22 -15.68
N ILE A 78 11.56 -3.97 -16.36
CA ILE A 78 11.49 -4.18 -17.81
C ILE A 78 10.22 -4.96 -18.17
N THR A 79 9.91 -6.05 -17.46
CA THR A 79 8.66 -6.81 -17.68
C THR A 79 7.40 -5.96 -17.44
N VAL A 80 7.44 -4.98 -16.54
CA VAL A 80 6.37 -3.98 -16.39
C VAL A 80 6.27 -3.07 -17.62
N LEU A 81 7.38 -2.54 -18.13
CA LEU A 81 7.39 -1.74 -19.37
C LEU A 81 6.83 -2.53 -20.55
N ASP A 82 7.33 -3.75 -20.80
CA ASP A 82 6.82 -4.65 -21.84
C ASP A 82 5.29 -4.82 -21.75
N SER A 83 4.77 -5.01 -20.51
CA SER A 83 3.34 -5.22 -20.22
C SER A 83 2.48 -3.95 -20.30
N LEU A 84 3.09 -2.77 -20.38
CA LEU A 84 2.42 -1.49 -20.59
C LEU A 84 2.47 -1.08 -22.07
N ALA A 85 3.59 -1.35 -22.75
CA ALA A 85 3.75 -1.15 -24.18
C ALA A 85 2.83 -2.07 -24.98
N ASP A 86 2.83 -3.38 -24.69
CA ASP A 86 1.93 -4.37 -25.27
C ASP A 86 0.96 -4.93 -24.22
N ASN A 87 -0.30 -4.51 -24.31
CA ASN A 87 -1.35 -4.91 -23.38
C ASN A 87 -2.67 -5.15 -24.13
N PRO A 88 -3.31 -6.34 -24.00
CA PRO A 88 -4.55 -6.66 -24.71
C PRO A 88 -5.74 -5.74 -24.43
N LEU A 89 -5.73 -4.99 -23.32
CA LEU A 89 -6.81 -4.04 -22.97
C LEU A 89 -6.68 -2.70 -23.70
N GLN A 90 -5.44 -2.24 -23.89
CA GLN A 90 -5.10 -0.95 -24.48
C GLN A 90 -3.58 -0.97 -24.73
N PRO A 91 -3.09 -0.84 -25.98
CA PRO A 91 -1.66 -0.74 -26.22
C PRO A 91 -1.08 0.60 -25.75
N ASN A 92 0.24 0.67 -25.60
CA ASN A 92 0.99 1.92 -25.37
C ASN A 92 0.57 2.68 -24.09
N ILE A 93 0.28 1.96 -23.00
CA ILE A 93 -0.14 2.56 -21.72
C ILE A 93 1.01 3.37 -21.10
N LYS A 94 0.71 4.58 -20.63
CA LYS A 94 1.63 5.45 -19.90
C LYS A 94 1.33 5.43 -18.40
N ALA A 95 2.39 5.58 -17.61
CA ALA A 95 2.38 5.42 -16.15
C ALA A 95 3.36 6.41 -15.49
N VAL A 96 3.28 6.53 -14.17
CA VAL A 96 4.22 7.31 -13.35
C VAL A 96 5.10 6.38 -12.52
N PHE A 97 6.42 6.41 -12.73
CA PHE A 97 7.39 5.65 -11.94
C PHE A 97 7.98 6.55 -10.85
N PHE A 98 7.72 6.22 -9.59
CA PHE A 98 8.33 6.88 -8.43
C PHE A 98 9.65 6.19 -8.09
N VAL A 99 10.73 6.77 -8.60
CA VAL A 99 12.04 6.11 -8.64
C VAL A 99 12.88 6.34 -7.38
N GLN A 100 13.57 5.27 -6.94
CA GLN A 100 14.62 5.36 -5.92
C GLN A 100 15.96 5.68 -6.58
N THR A 101 16.28 6.96 -6.61
CA THR A 101 17.46 7.47 -7.34
C THR A 101 18.80 7.19 -6.64
N GLY A 102 18.80 6.95 -5.32
CA GLY A 102 20.01 6.73 -4.50
C GLY A 102 20.27 5.28 -4.08
N ALA A 103 19.29 4.38 -4.20
CA ALA A 103 19.42 2.99 -3.79
C ALA A 103 20.14 2.15 -4.86
N THR A 104 21.19 1.43 -4.46
CA THR A 104 22.05 0.65 -5.38
C THR A 104 21.38 -0.60 -5.94
N GLY A 105 20.39 -1.15 -5.22
CA GLY A 105 19.49 -2.17 -5.73
C GLY A 105 18.44 -1.64 -6.73
N ALA A 106 18.43 -0.32 -6.97
CA ALA A 106 17.50 0.36 -7.86
C ALA A 106 18.21 1.37 -8.77
N GLY A 107 17.72 2.62 -8.84
CA GLY A 107 18.19 3.64 -9.78
C GLY A 107 19.67 4.02 -9.64
N ASN A 108 20.31 3.83 -8.48
CA ASN A 108 21.73 4.12 -8.29
C ASN A 108 22.64 2.97 -8.77
N SER A 109 22.43 2.57 -10.02
CA SER A 109 23.19 1.56 -10.75
C SER A 109 23.08 1.83 -12.25
N ASP A 110 24.06 1.41 -13.05
CA ASP A 110 24.04 1.63 -14.50
C ASP A 110 22.79 1.02 -15.15
N GLN A 111 22.40 -0.19 -14.73
CA GLN A 111 21.17 -0.86 -15.17
C GLN A 111 19.92 -0.08 -14.75
N GLY A 112 19.89 0.45 -13.53
CA GLY A 112 18.79 1.28 -13.04
C GLY A 112 18.66 2.58 -13.84
N ARG A 113 19.77 3.28 -14.11
CA ARG A 113 19.80 4.48 -14.96
C ARG A 113 19.35 4.19 -16.38
N ALA A 114 19.81 3.10 -16.99
CA ALA A 114 19.35 2.68 -18.31
C ALA A 114 17.83 2.47 -18.36
N ILE A 115 17.25 1.81 -17.36
CA ILE A 115 15.78 1.63 -17.30
C ILE A 115 15.05 2.96 -17.06
N MET A 116 15.63 3.90 -16.29
CA MET A 116 15.06 5.24 -16.15
C MET A 116 15.04 6.00 -17.48
N HIS A 117 16.08 5.85 -18.32
CA HIS A 117 16.07 6.37 -19.69
C HIS A 117 14.96 5.71 -20.52
N SER A 118 14.86 4.38 -20.55
CA SER A 118 13.79 3.68 -21.30
C SER A 118 12.39 4.09 -20.82
N GLN A 119 12.15 4.18 -19.51
CA GLN A 119 10.91 4.72 -18.94
C GLN A 119 10.57 6.11 -19.51
N HIS A 120 11.56 7.00 -19.63
CA HIS A 120 11.33 8.33 -20.19
C HIS A 120 11.14 8.32 -21.71
N GLU A 121 11.97 7.58 -22.45
CA GLU A 121 11.94 7.46 -23.92
C GLU A 121 10.64 6.81 -24.42
N GLU A 122 10.11 5.84 -23.67
CA GLU A 122 8.78 5.26 -23.88
C GLU A 122 7.65 6.21 -23.42
N GLY A 123 7.95 7.41 -22.93
CA GLY A 123 6.97 8.45 -22.60
C GLY A 123 6.25 8.28 -21.25
N HIS A 124 6.79 7.48 -20.33
CA HIS A 124 6.33 7.45 -18.94
C HIS A 124 6.88 8.66 -18.17
N LEU A 125 6.26 8.98 -17.03
CA LEU A 125 6.70 10.08 -16.17
C LEU A 125 7.57 9.56 -15.03
N LEU A 126 8.71 10.21 -14.79
CA LEU A 126 9.56 9.94 -13.63
C LEU A 126 9.21 10.89 -12.48
N GLY A 127 8.70 10.34 -11.39
CA GLY A 127 8.50 11.03 -10.11
C GLY A 127 9.61 10.70 -9.11
N PHE A 128 9.91 11.62 -8.20
CA PHE A 128 10.87 11.37 -7.13
C PHE A 128 10.26 10.50 -6.02
N HIS A 129 10.95 9.42 -5.63
CA HIS A 129 10.62 8.66 -4.43
C HIS A 129 11.58 8.97 -3.28
N THR A 130 12.88 8.72 -3.47
CA THR A 130 13.96 9.11 -2.56
C THR A 130 15.32 9.09 -3.28
N ALA A 131 16.33 9.79 -2.77
CA ALA A 131 17.74 9.66 -3.17
C ALA A 131 18.64 9.08 -2.05
N THR A 132 18.05 8.48 -1.02
CA THR A 132 18.81 7.78 0.02
C THR A 132 19.26 6.37 -0.45
N PRO A 133 20.25 5.74 0.20
CA PRO A 133 20.74 4.39 -0.19
C PRO A 133 19.71 3.25 -0.08
N HIS A 134 18.61 3.49 0.62
CA HIS A 134 17.52 2.55 0.90
C HIS A 134 16.17 3.28 0.79
N HIS A 135 15.06 2.55 0.98
CA HIS A 135 13.71 3.11 1.04
C HIS A 135 13.46 3.86 2.36
N THR A 136 14.17 4.97 2.56
CA THR A 136 14.19 5.66 3.86
C THR A 136 12.98 6.57 4.03
N ASN A 137 12.30 6.48 5.17
CA ASN A 137 11.20 7.37 5.51
C ASN A 137 11.72 8.82 5.66
N HIS A 138 11.21 9.75 4.85
CA HIS A 138 11.66 11.14 4.89
C HIS A 138 11.46 11.82 6.26
N ARG A 139 10.53 11.34 7.09
CA ARG A 139 10.30 11.88 8.43
C ARG A 139 11.42 11.57 9.41
N SER A 140 12.21 10.51 9.18
CA SER A 140 13.37 10.15 10.01
C SER A 140 14.68 10.79 9.58
N LEU A 141 14.71 11.46 8.42
CA LEU A 141 15.88 12.24 7.96
C LEU A 141 15.96 13.59 8.70
N THR A 142 17.17 14.12 8.90
CA THR A 142 17.33 15.54 9.29
C THR A 142 16.83 16.48 8.19
N ASP A 143 16.82 17.79 8.42
CA ASP A 143 16.47 18.73 7.35
C ASP A 143 17.56 18.73 6.27
N GLU A 144 18.84 18.66 6.64
CA GLU A 144 19.98 18.62 5.72
C GLU A 144 19.98 17.35 4.86
N GLU A 145 19.77 16.18 5.48
CA GLU A 145 19.68 14.89 4.77
C GLU A 145 18.49 14.87 3.78
N LEU A 146 17.36 15.47 4.17
CA LEU A 146 16.18 15.57 3.31
C LEU A 146 16.42 16.54 2.14
N GLU A 147 16.99 17.72 2.38
CA GLU A 147 17.34 18.67 1.32
C GLU A 147 18.35 18.09 0.35
N GLN A 148 19.37 17.39 0.85
CA GLN A 148 20.34 16.70 0.01
C GLN A 148 19.65 15.62 -0.85
N SER A 149 18.79 14.79 -0.24
CA SER A 149 18.04 13.75 -0.95
C SER A 149 17.16 14.33 -2.06
N LEU A 150 16.38 15.37 -1.75
CA LEU A 150 15.53 16.07 -2.73
C LEU A 150 16.35 16.67 -3.86
N THR A 151 17.39 17.44 -3.53
CA THR A 151 18.26 18.12 -4.51
C THR A 151 18.93 17.12 -5.46
N GLN A 152 19.55 16.07 -4.90
CA GLN A 152 20.29 15.07 -5.68
C GLN A 152 19.36 14.26 -6.58
N GLY A 153 18.26 13.72 -6.06
CA GLY A 153 17.37 12.90 -6.87
C GLY A 153 16.59 13.69 -7.92
N CYS A 154 16.20 14.93 -7.63
CA CYS A 154 15.56 15.79 -8.63
C CYS A 154 16.54 16.17 -9.75
N ALA A 155 17.81 16.47 -9.44
CA ALA A 155 18.85 16.72 -10.44
C ALA A 155 19.14 15.48 -11.29
N ILE A 156 19.19 14.29 -10.68
CA ILE A 156 19.34 13.01 -11.38
C ILE A 156 18.19 12.79 -12.37
N ILE A 157 16.94 12.94 -11.93
CA ILE A 157 15.78 12.78 -12.83
C ILE A 157 15.83 13.83 -13.95
N ALA A 158 16.12 15.09 -13.64
CA ALA A 158 16.24 16.16 -14.63
C ALA A 158 17.34 15.90 -15.68
N SER A 159 18.45 15.26 -15.30
CA SER A 159 19.51 14.87 -16.23
C SER A 159 19.11 13.78 -17.23
N ILE A 160 18.06 13.01 -16.91
CA ILE A 160 17.52 11.92 -17.72
C ILE A 160 16.35 12.41 -18.59
N THR A 161 15.48 13.26 -18.03
CA THR A 161 14.27 13.77 -18.69
C THR A 161 14.44 15.12 -19.39
N GLY A 162 15.59 15.79 -19.22
CA GLY A 162 15.85 17.16 -19.68
C GLY A 162 15.07 18.25 -18.92
N VAL A 163 14.16 17.89 -18.01
CA VAL A 163 13.30 18.83 -17.26
C VAL A 163 13.15 18.40 -15.80
N PRO A 164 13.08 19.34 -14.82
CA PRO A 164 12.83 19.00 -13.42
C PRO A 164 11.55 18.18 -13.24
N THR A 165 11.61 17.12 -12.44
CA THR A 165 10.39 16.43 -12.02
C THR A 165 9.56 17.33 -11.12
N THR A 166 8.24 17.26 -11.28
CA THR A 166 7.27 18.00 -10.46
C THR A 166 6.46 17.08 -9.55
N LEU A 167 6.69 15.75 -9.63
CA LEU A 167 5.92 14.75 -8.89
C LEU A 167 6.81 14.09 -7.84
N LEU A 168 6.27 13.95 -6.63
CA LEU A 168 6.89 13.23 -5.52
C LEU A 168 5.87 12.27 -4.91
N ARG A 169 6.35 11.12 -4.47
CA ARG A 169 5.63 10.25 -3.52
C ARG A 169 6.58 9.95 -2.38
N PRO A 170 6.25 10.25 -1.12
CA PRO A 170 7.14 9.92 -0.01
C PRO A 170 7.12 8.41 0.25
N PRO A 171 8.24 7.78 0.63
CA PRO A 171 8.28 6.39 1.07
C PRO A 171 7.27 6.11 2.17
N PHE A 172 6.65 4.93 2.13
CA PHE A 172 5.54 4.52 3.01
C PHE A 172 4.31 5.46 2.96
N TRP A 173 4.20 6.29 1.92
CA TRP A 173 3.21 7.37 1.77
C TRP A 173 3.17 8.35 2.97
N ASN A 174 4.27 8.42 3.73
CA ASN A 174 4.31 9.01 5.05
C ASN A 174 5.06 10.35 5.05
N TYR A 175 4.38 11.41 5.45
CA TYR A 175 4.94 12.75 5.53
C TYR A 175 4.20 13.57 6.60
N ASP A 176 4.79 14.70 6.97
CA ASP A 176 4.32 15.65 7.97
C ASP A 176 4.52 17.09 7.46
N LYS A 177 4.22 18.10 8.28
CA LYS A 177 4.35 19.50 7.90
C LYS A 177 5.80 19.88 7.52
N ARG A 178 6.82 19.35 8.22
CA ARG A 178 8.24 19.65 7.96
C ARG A 178 8.65 19.13 6.59
N THR A 179 8.47 17.84 6.39
CA THR A 179 8.79 17.16 5.13
C THR A 179 7.98 17.71 3.95
N PHE A 180 6.69 18.03 4.14
CA PHE A 180 5.88 18.70 3.11
C PHE A 180 6.40 20.09 2.74
N SER A 181 6.80 20.91 3.73
CA SER A 181 7.40 22.22 3.46
C SER A 181 8.73 22.12 2.71
N ALA A 182 9.50 21.05 2.90
CA ALA A 182 10.68 20.76 2.06
C ALA A 182 10.25 20.46 0.61
N TYR A 183 9.30 19.54 0.38
CA TYR A 183 8.81 19.23 -0.97
C TYR A 183 8.32 20.47 -1.73
N GLN A 184 7.60 21.37 -1.04
CA GLN A 184 7.11 22.61 -1.62
C GLN A 184 8.22 23.59 -2.03
N ARG A 185 9.38 23.59 -1.34
CA ARG A 185 10.54 24.42 -1.71
C ARG A 185 11.27 23.90 -2.96
N HIS A 186 10.98 22.68 -3.40
CA HIS A 186 11.47 22.07 -4.64
C HIS A 186 10.38 21.98 -5.72
N ASP A 187 9.26 22.71 -5.57
CA ASP A 187 8.09 22.69 -6.46
C ASP A 187 7.44 21.30 -6.68
N LEU A 188 7.68 20.36 -5.76
CA LEU A 188 7.20 18.99 -5.85
C LEU A 188 5.76 18.82 -5.36
N HIS A 189 4.99 18.03 -6.11
CA HIS A 189 3.60 17.72 -5.84
C HIS A 189 3.48 16.30 -5.28
N VAL A 190 2.92 16.16 -4.07
CA VAL A 190 2.68 14.86 -3.46
C VAL A 190 1.51 14.14 -4.15
N LEU A 191 1.82 13.12 -4.96
CA LEU A 191 0.82 12.24 -5.57
C LEU A 191 0.66 10.96 -4.76
N LEU A 192 -0.38 10.90 -3.94
CA LEU A 192 -0.77 9.68 -3.21
C LEU A 192 -1.62 8.75 -4.08
N THR A 193 -2.02 7.61 -3.53
CA THR A 193 -2.87 6.62 -4.19
C THR A 193 -4.36 6.74 -3.79
N ASP A 194 -5.27 6.36 -4.67
CA ASP A 194 -6.66 6.03 -4.33
C ASP A 194 -6.86 4.50 -4.25
N LEU A 195 -6.09 3.70 -5.00
CA LEU A 195 -6.16 2.24 -5.07
C LEU A 195 -4.77 1.60 -4.91
N SER A 196 -4.59 0.73 -3.91
CA SER A 196 -3.35 -0.02 -3.69
C SER A 196 -3.47 -1.49 -4.10
N ALA A 197 -2.50 -1.99 -4.88
CA ALA A 197 -2.37 -3.42 -5.18
C ALA A 197 -2.00 -4.28 -3.96
N ASN A 198 -1.52 -3.66 -2.88
CA ASN A 198 -1.03 -4.31 -1.66
C ASN A 198 0.07 -5.36 -1.93
N ASP A 199 0.85 -5.12 -3.00
CA ASP A 199 1.91 -5.99 -3.51
C ASP A 199 3.29 -5.72 -2.87
N GLY A 200 3.49 -4.62 -2.15
CA GLY A 200 4.69 -4.39 -1.34
C GLY A 200 4.80 -5.32 -0.10
N LYS A 201 3.75 -6.06 0.27
CA LYS A 201 3.72 -6.92 1.47
C LYS A 201 4.19 -8.35 1.18
N ILE A 202 5.51 -8.56 1.18
CA ILE A 202 6.16 -9.84 0.88
C ILE A 202 6.16 -10.76 2.14
N TRP A 203 5.26 -11.76 2.18
CA TRP A 203 5.22 -12.80 3.22
C TRP A 203 5.66 -14.17 2.66
N GLY A 204 6.94 -14.31 2.31
CA GLY A 204 7.57 -15.59 1.91
C GLY A 204 7.12 -16.20 0.57
N TYR A 205 5.95 -15.80 0.06
CA TYR A 205 5.37 -16.22 -1.21
C TYR A 205 4.74 -15.00 -1.88
N ASN A 206 4.99 -14.83 -3.18
CA ASN A 206 4.56 -13.60 -3.89
C ASN A 206 3.13 -13.69 -4.46
N PHE A 207 2.36 -14.76 -4.20
CA PHE A 207 1.03 -14.97 -4.78
C PHE A 207 -0.07 -14.33 -3.93
N SER A 208 -0.94 -13.53 -4.56
CA SER A 208 -2.11 -12.94 -3.90
C SER A 208 -3.43 -13.54 -4.41
N LEU A 209 -4.01 -14.42 -3.58
CA LEU A 209 -5.38 -14.95 -3.72
C LEU A 209 -6.48 -13.86 -3.65
N ARG A 210 -6.12 -12.63 -3.25
CA ARG A 210 -7.08 -11.57 -2.88
C ARG A 210 -7.04 -10.36 -3.80
N ARG A 211 -6.28 -10.38 -4.91
CA ARG A 211 -6.14 -9.26 -5.86
C ARG A 211 -7.48 -8.67 -6.29
N ARG A 212 -8.40 -9.54 -6.75
CA ARG A 212 -9.74 -9.15 -7.21
C ARG A 212 -10.62 -8.61 -6.08
N SER A 213 -10.75 -9.33 -4.96
CA SER A 213 -11.57 -8.86 -3.84
C SER A 213 -11.06 -7.58 -3.19
N ASN A 214 -9.73 -7.38 -3.16
CA ASN A 214 -9.08 -6.13 -2.78
C ASN A 214 -9.49 -4.97 -3.69
N MET A 215 -9.37 -5.13 -5.02
CA MET A 215 -9.75 -4.09 -5.98
C MET A 215 -11.24 -3.79 -5.96
N VAL A 216 -12.12 -4.81 -5.89
CA VAL A 216 -13.57 -4.63 -5.75
C VAL A 216 -13.91 -3.85 -4.47
N SER A 217 -13.27 -4.16 -3.32
CA SER A 217 -13.52 -3.44 -2.07
C SER A 217 -13.06 -1.97 -2.16
N GLN A 218 -11.86 -1.70 -2.66
CA GLN A 218 -11.35 -0.33 -2.78
C GLN A 218 -12.12 0.50 -3.84
N LEU A 219 -12.42 -0.07 -5.00
CA LEU A 219 -13.24 0.59 -6.03
C LEU A 219 -14.65 0.90 -5.54
N SER A 220 -15.26 0.02 -4.74
CA SER A 220 -16.58 0.32 -4.14
C SER A 220 -16.56 1.54 -3.22
N GLN A 221 -15.42 1.83 -2.57
CA GLN A 221 -15.24 3.01 -1.72
C GLN A 221 -14.91 4.26 -2.55
N VAL A 222 -14.03 4.14 -3.54
CA VAL A 222 -13.71 5.22 -4.48
C VAL A 222 -14.96 5.67 -5.25
N ARG A 223 -15.84 4.73 -5.61
CA ARG A 223 -17.14 4.99 -6.23
C ARG A 223 -18.03 5.93 -5.42
N GLU A 224 -18.20 5.70 -4.11
CA GLU A 224 -19.01 6.60 -3.28
C GLU A 224 -18.41 8.01 -3.22
N ARG A 225 -17.07 8.10 -3.19
CA ARG A 225 -16.34 9.37 -3.20
C ARG A 225 -16.50 10.11 -4.54
N ILE A 226 -16.53 9.38 -5.66
CA ILE A 226 -16.86 9.93 -6.98
C ILE A 226 -18.31 10.43 -7.01
N ALA A 227 -19.26 9.62 -6.54
CA ALA A 227 -20.68 10.01 -6.46
C ALA A 227 -20.91 11.27 -5.59
N ALA A 228 -20.08 11.47 -4.56
CA ALA A 228 -20.05 12.67 -3.73
C ALA A 228 -19.28 13.87 -4.33
N GLY A 229 -18.63 13.71 -5.50
CA GLY A 229 -17.84 14.77 -6.16
C GLY A 229 -16.49 15.06 -5.49
N GLU A 230 -15.93 14.13 -4.71
CA GLU A 230 -14.67 14.33 -3.98
C GLU A 230 -13.39 14.22 -4.84
N LEU A 231 -13.48 13.63 -6.03
CA LEU A 231 -12.35 13.47 -6.94
C LEU A 231 -12.49 14.50 -8.07
N PRO A 232 -11.44 15.30 -8.37
CA PRO A 232 -11.49 16.29 -9.43
C PRO A 232 -11.55 15.60 -10.80
N ALA A 233 -12.26 16.22 -11.74
CA ALA A 233 -12.17 15.87 -13.15
C ALA A 233 -11.06 16.66 -13.85
N VAL A 234 -10.37 16.02 -14.79
CA VAL A 234 -9.30 16.58 -15.62
C VAL A 234 -9.53 16.10 -17.05
N ASP A 235 -9.49 17.00 -18.03
CA ASP A 235 -9.68 16.69 -19.45
C ASP A 235 -10.91 15.79 -19.75
N GLY A 236 -12.01 15.97 -18.99
CA GLY A 236 -13.25 15.23 -19.15
C GLY A 236 -13.30 13.83 -18.50
N VAL A 237 -12.27 13.43 -17.73
CA VAL A 237 -12.24 12.17 -16.98
C VAL A 237 -11.88 12.39 -15.51
N ILE A 238 -12.19 11.43 -14.64
CA ILE A 238 -11.70 11.41 -13.26
C ILE A 238 -10.44 10.52 -13.20
N PRO A 239 -9.23 11.07 -12.97
CA PRO A 239 -8.06 10.27 -12.66
C PRO A 239 -8.23 9.54 -11.32
N VAL A 240 -8.18 8.22 -11.36
CA VAL A 240 -8.09 7.37 -10.15
C VAL A 240 -6.67 6.80 -10.09
N VAL A 241 -5.90 7.20 -9.08
CA VAL A 241 -4.50 6.78 -8.96
C VAL A 241 -4.41 5.36 -8.42
N VAL A 242 -3.71 4.49 -9.14
CA VAL A 242 -3.47 3.09 -8.76
C VAL A 242 -1.97 2.89 -8.52
N THR A 243 -1.61 2.30 -7.38
CA THR A 243 -0.21 2.05 -7.02
C THR A 243 0.12 0.56 -6.99
N PHE A 244 1.23 0.24 -7.63
CA PHE A 244 1.92 -1.04 -7.72
C PHE A 244 3.40 -0.84 -7.32
N HIS A 245 4.17 -1.92 -7.22
CA HIS A 245 5.63 -1.84 -6.99
C HIS A 245 6.35 -2.65 -8.09
N ASP A 246 7.12 -1.99 -8.96
CA ASP A 246 7.77 -2.62 -10.11
C ASP A 246 9.01 -3.45 -9.74
N LEU A 247 9.50 -3.34 -8.49
CA LEU A 247 10.44 -4.31 -7.92
C LEU A 247 9.79 -5.69 -7.62
N ASN A 248 8.46 -5.78 -7.50
CA ASN A 248 7.80 -7.04 -7.24
C ASN A 248 7.70 -7.90 -8.51
N ARG A 249 8.55 -8.92 -8.61
CA ARG A 249 8.57 -9.92 -9.71
C ARG A 249 7.25 -10.65 -9.96
N TYR A 250 6.35 -10.74 -8.98
CA TYR A 250 5.01 -11.27 -9.21
C TYR A 250 4.10 -10.21 -9.83
N THR A 251 4.10 -8.98 -9.32
CA THR A 251 3.37 -7.87 -9.95
C THR A 251 3.78 -7.72 -11.41
N ALA A 252 5.08 -7.71 -11.69
CA ALA A 252 5.61 -7.63 -13.05
C ALA A 252 5.09 -8.75 -13.97
N ARG A 253 5.25 -10.03 -13.59
CA ARG A 253 4.77 -11.17 -14.38
C ARG A 253 3.25 -11.25 -14.54
N HIS A 254 2.49 -10.53 -13.70
CA HIS A 254 1.03 -10.51 -13.71
C HIS A 254 0.47 -9.12 -14.03
N ALA A 255 1.26 -8.19 -14.58
CA ALA A 255 0.86 -6.80 -14.77
C ALA A 255 -0.40 -6.67 -15.65
N GLN A 256 -0.44 -7.37 -16.80
CA GLN A 256 -1.61 -7.46 -17.66
C GLN A 256 -2.86 -8.00 -16.92
N GLU A 257 -2.70 -9.03 -16.09
CA GLU A 257 -3.78 -9.61 -15.29
C GLU A 257 -4.29 -8.63 -14.22
N TYR A 258 -3.40 -7.87 -13.57
CA TYR A 258 -3.78 -6.81 -12.63
C TYR A 258 -4.59 -5.71 -13.32
N LEU A 259 -4.25 -5.34 -14.57
CA LEU A 259 -5.02 -4.35 -15.32
C LEU A 259 -6.41 -4.88 -15.73
N GLN A 260 -6.52 -6.17 -16.09
CA GLN A 260 -7.81 -6.83 -16.32
C GLN A 260 -8.66 -6.84 -15.05
N ILE A 261 -8.04 -7.14 -13.90
CA ILE A 261 -8.73 -7.11 -12.60
C ILE A 261 -9.25 -5.70 -12.29
N LEU A 262 -8.54 -4.61 -12.63
CA LEU A 262 -9.04 -3.24 -12.45
C LEU A 262 -10.30 -2.98 -13.29
N VAL A 263 -10.26 -3.32 -14.59
CA VAL A 263 -11.39 -3.13 -15.51
C VAL A 263 -12.62 -3.94 -15.07
N ASP A 264 -12.44 -5.23 -14.80
CA ASP A 264 -13.50 -6.10 -14.30
C ASP A 264 -14.10 -5.60 -12.97
N SER A 265 -13.24 -5.15 -12.04
CA SER A 265 -13.67 -4.67 -10.73
C SER A 265 -14.41 -3.33 -10.82
N ALA A 266 -14.07 -2.49 -11.79
CA ALA A 266 -14.82 -1.26 -12.08
C ALA A 266 -16.23 -1.59 -12.57
N HIS A 267 -16.35 -2.50 -13.55
CA HIS A 267 -17.64 -3.00 -14.02
C HIS A 267 -18.46 -3.64 -12.89
N GLN A 268 -17.85 -4.53 -12.09
CA GLN A 268 -18.51 -5.19 -10.96
C GLN A 268 -19.00 -4.21 -9.89
N THR A 269 -18.30 -3.09 -9.69
CA THR A 269 -18.68 -2.07 -8.70
C THR A 269 -19.59 -0.98 -9.27
N GLY A 270 -19.80 -0.90 -10.58
CA GLY A 270 -20.56 0.18 -11.24
C GLY A 270 -19.78 1.48 -11.41
N VAL A 271 -18.44 1.43 -11.31
CA VAL A 271 -17.57 2.55 -11.71
C VAL A 271 -17.55 2.62 -13.23
N ARG A 272 -18.02 3.73 -13.80
CA ARG A 272 -18.01 3.96 -15.25
C ARG A 272 -16.61 4.33 -15.70
N LEU A 273 -16.03 3.56 -16.62
CA LEU A 273 -14.74 3.83 -17.24
C LEU A 273 -14.90 4.70 -18.48
N ALA A 274 -13.84 5.41 -18.85
CA ALA A 274 -13.72 6.08 -20.14
C ALA A 274 -13.33 5.07 -21.24
N ASP A 275 -13.62 5.38 -22.51
CA ASP A 275 -13.39 4.50 -23.68
C ASP A 275 -11.97 3.92 -23.73
N LYS A 276 -10.98 4.72 -23.31
CA LYS A 276 -9.65 4.27 -22.92
C LYS A 276 -9.55 4.23 -21.39
N PRO A 277 -9.52 3.03 -20.75
CA PRO A 277 -9.44 2.90 -19.30
C PRO A 277 -8.13 3.41 -18.70
N PHE A 278 -7.06 3.49 -19.48
CA PHE A 278 -5.73 3.95 -19.05
C PHE A 278 -5.27 5.16 -19.87
N TYR A 279 -4.22 5.85 -19.44
CA TYR A 279 -3.59 6.90 -20.24
C TYR A 279 -2.65 6.29 -21.28
N ASP A 280 -2.65 6.82 -22.51
CA ASP A 280 -1.68 6.50 -23.56
C ASP A 280 -0.93 7.75 -24.11
N ASP A 281 -1.29 8.94 -23.60
CA ASP A 281 -0.64 10.22 -23.88
C ASP A 281 0.07 10.78 -22.64
N SER A 282 1.36 11.07 -22.77
CA SER A 282 2.22 11.54 -21.68
C SER A 282 1.82 12.92 -21.15
N ALA A 283 1.36 13.81 -22.02
CA ALA A 283 0.99 15.17 -21.65
C ALA A 283 -0.33 15.20 -20.85
N GLN A 284 -1.32 14.38 -21.24
CA GLN A 284 -2.56 14.19 -20.51
C GLN A 284 -2.32 13.50 -19.16
N LEU A 285 -1.44 12.50 -19.12
CA LEU A 285 -1.01 11.85 -17.88
C LEU A 285 -0.39 12.88 -16.92
N GLN A 286 0.49 13.75 -17.42
CA GLN A 286 1.13 14.80 -16.61
C GLN A 286 0.11 15.81 -16.07
N ARG A 287 -0.82 16.28 -16.90
CA ARG A 287 -1.91 17.17 -16.44
C ARG A 287 -2.78 16.48 -15.38
N SER A 288 -3.06 15.19 -15.52
CA SER A 288 -3.89 14.43 -14.59
C SER A 288 -3.22 14.13 -13.24
N ALA A 289 -1.89 14.14 -13.18
CA ALA A 289 -1.10 13.91 -11.96
C ALA A 289 -1.00 15.15 -11.03
N LEU A 290 -1.22 16.37 -11.55
CA LEU A 290 -0.97 17.63 -10.83
C LEU A 290 -2.11 18.21 -9.96
N PRO A 291 -3.43 18.10 -10.28
CA PRO A 291 -4.48 18.85 -9.59
C PRO A 291 -4.82 18.38 -8.16
N TRP A 292 -4.10 17.39 -7.61
CA TRP A 292 -4.28 16.94 -6.22
C TRP A 292 -3.90 17.99 -5.15
N ARG A 293 -3.38 19.15 -5.56
CA ARG A 293 -3.05 20.34 -4.76
C ARG A 293 -4.07 20.71 -3.67
N ALA A 294 -5.36 20.43 -3.87
CA ALA A 294 -6.42 20.85 -2.93
C ALA A 294 -6.48 20.05 -1.62
N ARG A 295 -5.99 18.80 -1.56
CA ARG A 295 -6.22 17.89 -0.42
C ARG A 295 -5.13 17.87 0.65
N SER A 296 -3.94 18.42 0.37
CA SER A 296 -2.88 18.60 1.38
C SER A 296 -3.19 19.75 2.36
N ARG A 297 -3.86 20.82 1.89
CA ARG A 297 -4.22 22.00 2.70
C ARG A 297 -5.12 21.71 3.90
N THR A 298 -5.97 20.67 3.85
CA THR A 298 -6.91 20.31 4.94
C THR A 298 -6.53 19.03 5.68
N ARG A 299 -5.47 18.30 5.29
CA ARG A 299 -5.02 17.07 5.99
C ARG A 299 -3.74 17.23 6.82
N GLY A 300 -3.07 18.38 6.75
CA GLY A 300 -1.84 18.67 7.52
C GLY A 300 -2.01 18.83 9.04
N SER A 301 -3.12 18.40 9.66
CA SER A 301 -3.42 18.64 11.09
C SER A 301 -4.21 17.54 11.82
N LEU A 302 -4.22 16.29 11.34
CA LEU A 302 -4.95 15.19 12.01
C LEU A 302 -4.11 13.95 12.37
N TYR A 303 -2.78 14.04 12.28
CA TYR A 303 -1.84 13.06 12.86
C TYR A 303 -0.73 13.77 13.65
N GLY A 304 -1.13 14.55 14.66
CA GLY A 304 -0.25 14.95 15.75
C GLY A 304 -0.53 14.08 16.97
N TYR A 305 0.36 13.13 17.26
CA TYR A 305 0.40 12.56 18.62
C TYR A 305 0.95 13.65 19.56
N PRO A 306 0.36 13.87 20.75
CA PRO A 306 0.87 14.85 21.68
C PRO A 306 2.25 14.42 22.17
N ALA A 307 3.19 15.38 22.19
CA ALA A 307 4.43 15.19 22.92
C ALA A 307 4.11 15.00 24.42
N HIS A 308 4.84 14.11 25.09
CA HIS A 308 4.77 14.00 26.55
C HIS A 308 5.30 15.28 27.20
N GLY A 309 4.41 16.22 27.48
CA GLY A 309 4.66 17.44 28.24
C GLY A 309 4.05 17.32 29.62
N THR A 310 4.88 17.30 30.65
CA THR A 310 4.46 17.48 32.04
C THR A 310 4.05 18.94 32.27
N GLY A 311 2.79 19.20 32.61
CA GLY A 311 2.32 20.57 32.89
C GLY A 311 0.88 20.62 33.40
N SER A 312 0.68 21.24 34.57
CA SER A 312 -0.63 21.49 35.17
C SER A 312 -1.39 22.60 34.44
N GLY A 313 -2.72 22.50 34.34
CA GLY A 313 -3.55 23.54 33.73
C GLY A 313 -5.05 23.21 33.66
N THR A 314 -5.80 23.59 34.69
CA THR A 314 -7.28 23.56 34.73
C THR A 314 -7.88 24.62 33.80
N THR A 315 -9.06 24.39 33.18
CA THR A 315 -10.24 25.30 33.13
C THR A 315 -11.38 24.77 32.24
N THR A 316 -12.60 25.19 32.58
CA THR A 316 -13.98 24.73 32.32
C THR A 316 -14.57 24.68 30.89
N LEU A 317 -15.43 23.65 30.71
CA LEU A 317 -16.79 23.64 30.10
C LEU A 317 -17.38 24.90 29.42
N THR A 318 -17.86 24.72 28.18
CA THR A 318 -19.17 25.08 27.57
C THR A 318 -19.03 24.87 26.03
N ASP A 319 -20.02 24.57 25.20
CA ASP A 319 -21.46 24.35 25.37
C ASP A 319 -21.92 23.24 24.39
N ALA A 320 -23.15 22.73 24.51
CA ALA A 320 -23.63 21.60 23.71
C ALA A 320 -24.90 21.89 22.89
N ARG A 321 -24.91 21.53 21.59
CA ARG A 321 -26.02 20.81 20.91
C ARG A 321 -25.78 20.53 19.40
N SER A 322 -26.56 19.56 18.91
CA SER A 322 -26.79 19.12 17.53
C SER A 322 -25.58 18.63 16.70
N ASP A 323 -25.16 17.36 16.89
CA ASP A 323 -24.40 16.66 15.84
C ASP A 323 -24.46 15.10 15.87
N GLN A 324 -25.48 14.51 16.54
CA GLN A 324 -25.56 13.06 16.79
C GLN A 324 -25.66 12.18 15.52
N GLY A 325 -26.06 12.74 14.38
CA GLY A 325 -26.25 12.01 13.11
C GLY A 325 -25.03 12.00 12.17
N VAL A 326 -24.13 12.98 12.28
CA VAL A 326 -22.95 13.08 11.39
C VAL A 326 -21.72 12.45 12.05
N LEU A 327 -21.57 12.61 13.37
CA LEU A 327 -20.44 12.09 14.12
C LEU A 327 -20.29 10.57 14.06
N THR A 328 -21.38 9.80 13.97
CA THR A 328 -21.33 8.32 13.94
C THR A 328 -20.75 7.78 12.62
N HIS A 329 -21.03 8.42 11.48
CA HIS A 329 -20.45 8.02 10.19
C HIS A 329 -18.98 8.45 10.07
N VAL A 330 -18.64 9.66 10.56
CA VAL A 330 -17.26 10.15 10.58
C VAL A 330 -16.38 9.34 11.55
N ALA A 331 -16.90 8.95 12.71
CA ALA A 331 -16.20 8.09 13.67
C ALA A 331 -15.92 6.69 13.09
N ALA A 332 -16.88 6.08 12.38
CA ALA A 332 -16.67 4.77 11.74
C ALA A 332 -15.53 4.80 10.69
N LEU A 333 -15.50 5.85 9.85
CA LEU A 333 -14.44 6.04 8.84
C LEU A 333 -13.07 6.39 9.44
N ASN A 334 -13.05 7.14 10.56
CA ASN A 334 -11.81 7.44 11.28
C ASN A 334 -11.25 6.22 12.03
N ASN A 335 -12.11 5.42 12.67
CA ASN A 335 -11.70 4.17 13.33
C ASN A 335 -11.08 3.17 12.32
N HIS A 336 -11.59 3.13 11.09
CA HIS A 336 -11.02 2.27 10.04
C HIS A 336 -9.62 2.73 9.61
N ARG A 337 -9.42 4.04 9.41
CA ARG A 337 -8.09 4.62 9.12
C ARG A 337 -7.11 4.47 10.29
N GLN A 338 -7.57 4.56 11.53
CA GLN A 338 -6.76 4.28 12.72
C GLN A 338 -6.39 2.80 12.80
N MET A 339 -7.30 1.86 12.48
CA MET A 339 -6.95 0.44 12.38
C MET A 339 -5.88 0.17 11.32
N LEU A 340 -6.00 0.73 10.11
CA LEU A 340 -4.99 0.54 9.06
C LEU A 340 -3.61 1.05 9.52
N ALA A 341 -3.55 2.25 10.11
CA ALA A 341 -2.31 2.81 10.66
C ALA A 341 -1.73 1.96 11.82
N LEU A 342 -2.58 1.44 12.73
CA LEU A 342 -2.16 0.53 13.81
C LEU A 342 -1.70 -0.84 13.28
N THR A 343 -2.26 -1.31 12.17
CA THR A 343 -1.86 -2.56 11.51
C THR A 343 -0.49 -2.41 10.84
N ASP A 344 -0.24 -1.27 10.19
CA ASP A 344 1.08 -0.99 9.62
C ASP A 344 2.13 -0.69 10.72
N GLN A 345 1.74 -0.05 11.84
CA GLN A 345 2.64 0.14 12.99
C GLN A 345 2.98 -1.17 13.72
N THR A 346 2.03 -2.10 13.85
CA THR A 346 2.33 -3.45 14.37
C THR A 346 3.13 -4.29 13.36
N THR A 347 2.99 -4.01 12.06
CA THR A 347 3.86 -4.58 11.02
C THR A 347 5.30 -4.05 11.12
N ASP A 348 5.52 -2.75 11.36
CA ASP A 348 6.86 -2.17 11.60
C ASP A 348 7.52 -2.79 12.85
N ILE A 349 6.77 -2.97 13.95
CA ILE A 349 7.29 -3.66 15.15
C ILE A 349 7.65 -5.12 14.82
N ALA A 350 6.81 -5.84 14.07
CA ALA A 350 7.12 -7.20 13.64
C ALA A 350 8.34 -7.26 12.70
N GLN A 351 8.51 -6.29 11.79
CA GLN A 351 9.68 -6.17 10.92
C GLN A 351 10.96 -5.86 11.71
N ARG A 352 10.91 -4.97 12.70
CA ARG A 352 12.05 -4.72 13.61
C ARG A 352 12.44 -5.98 14.37
N VAL A 353 11.48 -6.74 14.90
CA VAL A 353 11.73 -8.03 15.58
C VAL A 353 12.30 -9.08 14.63
N ALA A 354 11.78 -9.17 13.40
CA ALA A 354 12.27 -10.11 12.39
C ALA A 354 13.70 -9.80 11.93
N ILE A 355 14.00 -8.52 11.66
CA ILE A 355 15.36 -8.05 11.30
C ILE A 355 16.32 -8.28 12.46
N HIS A 356 15.90 -8.00 13.71
CA HIS A 356 16.72 -8.24 14.90
C HIS A 356 17.03 -9.73 15.11
N HIS A 357 16.06 -10.62 14.83
CA HIS A 357 16.28 -12.08 14.84
C HIS A 357 17.21 -12.55 13.71
N GLN A 358 17.09 -11.97 12.51
CA GLN A 358 17.92 -12.32 11.36
C GLN A 358 19.38 -11.86 11.53
N GLN A 359 19.61 -10.78 12.29
CA GLN A 359 20.95 -10.30 12.67
C GLN A 359 21.58 -11.09 13.84
N ILE A 360 20.80 -11.58 14.81
CA ILE A 360 21.32 -12.44 15.89
C ILE A 360 21.54 -13.89 15.42
N GLY A 361 20.73 -14.39 14.48
CA GLY A 361 20.77 -15.77 13.98
C GLY A 361 22.10 -16.22 13.37
N TYR A 362 23.01 -15.30 13.06
CA TYR A 362 24.38 -15.60 12.61
C TYR A 362 25.42 -15.74 13.73
N ARG A 363 25.05 -15.62 15.02
CA ARG A 363 26.01 -15.71 16.15
C ARG A 363 25.64 -16.66 17.29
N THR A 364 24.45 -17.25 17.33
CA THR A 364 24.10 -18.29 18.32
C THR A 364 23.28 -19.40 17.68
N GLY A 365 23.83 -20.62 17.64
CA GLY A 365 23.11 -21.80 17.19
C GLY A 365 22.01 -22.18 18.18
N ALA A 366 20.75 -21.99 17.80
CA ALA A 366 19.57 -22.35 18.58
C ALA A 366 18.55 -23.10 17.72
N ASP A 367 18.75 -24.42 17.66
CA ASP A 367 17.78 -25.50 17.42
C ASP A 367 16.77 -25.37 16.26
N ALA A 368 17.17 -25.88 15.08
CA ALA A 368 16.33 -26.04 13.90
C ALA A 368 15.16 -27.05 14.06
N THR A 369 15.11 -27.82 15.17
CA THR A 369 14.16 -28.92 15.36
C THR A 369 12.70 -28.45 15.48
N GLN A 370 12.44 -27.27 16.07
CA GLN A 370 11.07 -26.76 16.22
C GLN A 370 10.45 -26.30 14.89
N PHE A 371 11.26 -25.82 13.94
CA PHE A 371 10.77 -25.37 12.63
C PHE A 371 10.33 -26.55 11.76
N THR A 372 11.05 -27.66 11.83
CA THR A 372 10.72 -28.92 11.14
C THR A 372 9.38 -29.49 11.60
N LEU A 373 9.12 -29.49 12.91
CA LEU A 373 7.85 -29.96 13.49
C LEU A 373 6.64 -29.11 13.06
N ALA A 374 6.82 -27.79 12.90
CA ALA A 374 5.76 -26.91 12.40
C ALA A 374 5.39 -27.21 10.92
N LEU A 375 6.39 -27.54 10.09
CA LEU A 375 6.18 -27.89 8.68
C LEU A 375 5.50 -29.25 8.49
N GLU A 376 5.82 -30.25 9.32
CA GLU A 376 5.11 -31.54 9.30
C GLU A 376 3.63 -31.41 9.73
N TYR A 377 3.34 -30.54 10.71
CA TYR A 377 1.97 -30.30 11.17
C TYR A 377 1.10 -29.65 10.07
N LEU A 378 1.66 -28.72 9.30
CA LEU A 378 0.97 -28.09 8.17
C LEU A 378 0.72 -29.07 7.02
N ARG A 379 1.70 -29.92 6.66
CA ARG A 379 1.55 -30.94 5.60
C ARG A 379 0.42 -31.94 5.85
N ARG A 380 0.13 -32.30 7.10
CA ARG A 380 -0.92 -33.28 7.43
C ARG A 380 -2.33 -32.71 7.37
N ASN A 381 -2.51 -31.39 7.46
CA ASN A 381 -3.82 -30.75 7.57
C ASN A 381 -4.32 -30.13 6.24
N THR A 382 -3.52 -30.12 5.18
CA THR A 382 -3.92 -29.60 3.85
C THR A 382 -4.49 -30.67 2.91
N CYS A 383 -4.67 -31.91 3.36
CA CYS A 383 -5.15 -33.03 2.54
C CYS A 383 -6.52 -33.54 3.01
N CYS A 384 -7.50 -32.65 3.16
CA CYS A 384 -8.92 -33.00 3.35
C CYS A 384 -9.85 -31.78 3.18
N THR A 385 -10.18 -31.43 1.93
CA THR A 385 -11.50 -30.91 1.50
C THR A 385 -11.49 -30.84 -0.02
N ALA A 386 -12.36 -31.65 -0.64
CA ALA A 386 -12.77 -31.52 -2.04
C ALA A 386 -14.06 -30.68 -2.13
#